data_AF-A0AAV1RJD4-F1
#
_entry.id   AF-A0AAV1RJD4-F1
#
_cell.length_a   1.000
_cell.length_b   1.000
_cell.length_c   1.000
_cell.angle_alpha   90.00
_cell.angle_beta   90.00
_cell.angle_gamma   90.00
#
_symmetry.space_group_name_H-M   'P 1'
#
loop_
_entity.id
_entity.type
_entity.pdbx_description
1 polymer ?
#
loop_
_entity_poly.entity_id
_entity_poly.type
_entity_poly.pdbx_seq_one_letter_code
_entity_poly.pdbx_strand_id
1 'polypeptide(L)'
;MIRNCESLKCFQLELFRKLERLEIEKCQNLESLCMGDGPPGDFTSLRSLSIYNCPSFVTFAEGGLSAPNLTYVRLWGCSKLKSLPESMHSLLPSLEILELHSLPEVHSFPNGALPSSLSSLEIVDCPLLEQRAFSSEISKCPICQRPSVTERRNHPSVPHYDASMAGRMQGHV
;
A
#
# COMPACT_ATOMS: atom_id res chain seq x y z
N MET A 1 9.00 4.77 -10.46
CA MET A 1 9.63 4.77 -9.13
C MET A 1 9.97 6.20 -8.74
N ILE A 2 9.60 6.59 -7.52
CA ILE A 2 9.91 7.87 -6.90
C ILE A 2 10.63 7.58 -5.57
N ARG A 3 11.76 8.23 -5.33
CA ARG A 3 12.60 8.01 -4.15
C ARG A 3 13.02 9.32 -3.54
N ASN A 4 13.00 9.41 -2.20
CA ASN A 4 13.52 10.54 -1.43
C ASN A 4 12.99 11.91 -1.90
N CYS A 5 11.72 11.97 -2.33
CA CYS A 5 11.13 13.20 -2.85
C CYS A 5 10.43 13.97 -1.73
N GLU A 6 11.10 15.00 -1.22
CA GLU A 6 10.58 15.83 -0.12
C GLU A 6 9.60 16.91 -0.60
N SER A 7 9.59 17.26 -1.88
CA SER A 7 8.60 18.20 -2.42
C SER A 7 7.29 17.52 -2.80
N LEU A 8 7.27 16.19 -2.91
CA LEU A 8 6.08 15.44 -3.31
C LEU A 8 5.11 15.38 -2.14
N LYS A 9 4.16 16.31 -2.13
CA LYS A 9 3.04 16.29 -1.20
C LYS A 9 1.91 15.36 -1.65
N CYS A 10 1.65 15.35 -2.95
CA CYS A 10 0.56 14.61 -3.54
C CYS A 10 0.98 14.07 -4.91
N PHE A 11 0.70 12.80 -5.18
CA PHE A 11 0.97 12.19 -6.48
C PHE A 11 -0.29 12.15 -7.35
N GLN A 12 -0.26 12.88 -8.47
CA GLN A 12 -1.38 12.93 -9.42
C GLN A 12 -1.34 11.71 -10.36
N LEU A 13 -2.11 10.68 -10.03
CA LEU A 13 -2.19 9.44 -10.83
C LEU A 13 -2.75 9.69 -12.24
N GLU A 14 -3.65 10.67 -12.40
CA GLU A 14 -4.33 10.96 -13.68
C GLU A 14 -3.39 11.43 -14.79
N LEU A 15 -2.27 12.04 -14.44
CA LEU A 15 -1.26 12.46 -15.41
C LEU A 15 -0.57 11.26 -16.08
N PHE A 16 -0.67 10.08 -15.45
CA PHE A 16 0.05 8.87 -15.87
C PHE A 16 -0.91 7.72 -16.18
N ARG A 17 -1.84 7.92 -17.12
CA ARG A 17 -2.87 6.93 -17.49
C ARG A 17 -2.35 5.59 -18.01
N LYS A 18 -1.08 5.51 -18.40
CA LYS A 18 -0.39 4.28 -18.86
C LYS A 18 0.49 3.65 -17.77
N LEU A 19 0.50 4.21 -16.56
CA LEU A 19 1.34 3.71 -15.48
C LEU A 19 0.84 2.36 -15.01
N GLU A 20 1.68 1.33 -15.17
CA GLU A 20 1.36 -0.02 -14.68
C GLU A 20 1.87 -0.28 -13.28
N ARG A 21 2.98 0.37 -12.90
CA ARG A 21 3.62 0.18 -11.60
C ARG A 21 3.99 1.51 -10.98
N LEU A 22 3.44 1.79 -9.81
CA LEU A 22 3.80 2.92 -8.99
C LEU A 22 4.54 2.43 -7.76
N GLU A 23 5.75 2.94 -7.58
CA GLU A 23 6.56 2.71 -6.39
C GLU A 23 7.03 4.05 -5.86
N ILE A 24 6.70 4.34 -4.60
CA ILE A 24 7.11 5.55 -3.89
C ILE A 24 7.82 5.14 -2.61
N GLU A 25 9.06 5.61 -2.43
CA GLU A 25 9.91 5.23 -1.31
C GLU A 25 10.52 6.47 -0.64
N LYS A 26 10.53 6.49 0.69
CA LYS A 26 11.20 7.49 1.53
C LYS A 26 10.77 8.94 1.24
N CYS A 27 9.51 9.15 0.83
CA CYS A 27 8.97 10.49 0.55
C CYS A 27 8.26 11.03 1.81
N GLN A 28 8.97 11.89 2.56
CA GLN A 28 8.56 12.31 3.92
C GLN A 28 7.32 13.20 3.95
N ASN A 29 7.05 13.91 2.85
CA ASN A 29 5.95 14.86 2.75
C ASN A 29 4.77 14.33 1.92
N LEU A 30 4.85 13.10 1.40
CA LEU A 30 3.73 12.50 0.66
C LEU A 30 2.57 12.28 1.62
N GLU A 31 1.47 12.99 1.39
CA GLU A 31 0.24 12.89 2.16
C GLU A 31 -0.82 12.05 1.44
N SER A 32 -0.86 12.10 0.10
CA SER A 32 -1.88 11.40 -0.66
C SER A 32 -1.48 11.04 -2.10
N LEU A 33 -2.23 10.12 -2.71
CA LEU A 33 -2.36 10.09 -4.16
C LEU A 33 -3.62 10.93 -4.48
N CYS A 34 -3.49 11.96 -5.30
CA CYS A 34 -4.64 12.79 -5.63
C CYS A 34 -5.25 12.38 -6.96
N MET A 35 -6.56 12.53 -7.01
CA MET A 35 -7.30 12.71 -8.24
C MET A 35 -7.25 14.20 -8.59
N GLY A 36 -7.19 14.52 -9.88
CA GLY A 36 -7.31 15.90 -10.33
C GLY A 36 -8.77 16.35 -10.26
N ASP A 37 -9.07 17.52 -10.83
CA ASP A 37 -10.45 18.01 -10.98
C ASP A 37 -11.26 17.24 -12.06
N GLY A 38 -10.74 16.08 -12.49
CA GLY A 38 -11.36 15.23 -13.49
C GLY A 38 -12.49 14.37 -12.91
N PRO A 39 -13.33 13.77 -13.78
CA PRO A 39 -14.24 12.73 -13.33
C PRO A 39 -13.42 11.59 -12.69
N PRO A 40 -13.97 10.88 -11.69
CA PRO A 40 -13.32 9.73 -11.07
C PRO A 40 -12.79 8.80 -12.17
N GLY A 41 -11.47 8.79 -12.33
CA GLY A 41 -10.82 8.05 -13.40
C GLY A 41 -10.48 6.65 -12.93
N ASP A 42 -10.93 5.64 -13.67
CA ASP A 42 -10.45 4.28 -13.44
C ASP A 42 -8.98 4.17 -13.86
N PHE A 43 -8.11 3.80 -12.93
CA PHE A 43 -6.69 3.54 -13.19
C PHE A 43 -6.50 2.15 -13.77
N THR A 44 -7.10 1.90 -14.93
CA THR A 44 -7.15 0.58 -15.60
C THR A 44 -5.77 0.05 -16.01
N SER A 45 -4.77 0.91 -16.19
CA SER A 45 -3.41 0.45 -16.48
C SER A 45 -2.65 -0.03 -15.25
N LEU A 46 -3.00 0.47 -14.05
CA LEU A 46 -2.23 0.23 -12.84
C LEU A 46 -2.43 -1.20 -12.35
N ARG A 47 -1.32 -1.93 -12.18
CA ARG A 47 -1.27 -3.33 -11.73
C ARG A 47 -0.58 -3.49 -10.38
N SER A 48 0.38 -2.62 -10.07
CA SER A 48 1.18 -2.68 -8.84
C SER A 48 1.30 -1.31 -8.20
N LEU A 49 1.01 -1.24 -6.90
CA LEU A 49 1.19 -0.06 -6.07
C LEU A 49 2.04 -0.41 -4.85
N SER A 50 3.10 0.35 -4.62
CA SER A 50 3.92 0.20 -3.42
C SER A 50 4.33 1.54 -2.84
N ILE A 51 4.12 1.69 -1.52
CA ILE A 51 4.49 2.90 -0.76
C ILE A 51 5.32 2.46 0.45
N TYR A 52 6.56 2.94 0.52
CA TYR A 52 7.54 2.52 1.51
C TYR A 52 8.11 3.71 2.27
N ASN A 53 8.12 3.65 3.60
CA ASN A 53 8.72 4.65 4.48
C ASN A 53 8.29 6.09 4.14
N CYS A 54 6.99 6.26 3.89
CA CYS A 54 6.35 7.57 3.66
C CYS A 54 5.48 7.90 4.90
N PRO A 55 6.08 8.37 6.01
CA PRO A 55 5.39 8.46 7.29
C PRO A 55 4.23 9.47 7.29
N SER A 56 4.24 10.44 6.38
CA SER A 56 3.16 11.42 6.24
C SER A 56 1.98 10.93 5.41
N PHE A 57 2.04 9.74 4.80
CA PHE A 57 0.97 9.26 3.92
C PHE A 57 -0.30 8.98 4.70
N VAL A 58 -1.40 9.63 4.31
CA VAL A 58 -2.69 9.62 5.02
C VAL A 58 -3.79 8.92 4.23
N THR A 59 -3.84 9.08 2.89
CA THR A 59 -4.95 8.57 2.09
C THR A 59 -4.58 8.27 0.63
N PHE A 60 -5.26 7.30 0.02
CA PHE A 60 -5.07 6.94 -1.39
C PHE A 60 -5.75 7.89 -2.37
N ALA A 61 -6.88 8.50 -2.00
CA ALA A 61 -7.63 9.49 -2.75
C ALA A 61 -8.91 9.82 -1.95
N GLU A 62 -9.46 11.02 -2.13
CA GLU A 62 -10.78 11.37 -1.58
C GLU A 62 -11.86 10.50 -2.27
N GLY A 63 -12.49 9.58 -1.53
CA GLY A 63 -13.42 8.59 -2.10
C GLY A 63 -12.79 7.25 -2.53
N GLY A 64 -11.47 7.10 -2.41
CA GLY A 64 -10.74 5.85 -2.66
C GLY A 64 -10.14 5.73 -4.07
N LEU A 65 -9.28 4.72 -4.26
CA LEU A 65 -8.53 4.48 -5.50
C LEU A 65 -9.25 3.45 -6.39
N SER A 66 -9.97 3.89 -7.42
CA SER A 66 -10.57 2.97 -8.42
C SER A 66 -9.48 2.46 -9.37
N ALA A 67 -8.99 1.24 -9.14
CA ALA A 67 -7.96 0.61 -9.95
C ALA A 67 -8.36 -0.86 -10.23
N PRO A 68 -9.25 -1.08 -11.22
CA PRO A 68 -9.88 -2.40 -11.41
C PRO A 68 -8.92 -3.52 -11.81
N ASN A 69 -7.74 -3.19 -12.34
CA ASN A 69 -6.72 -4.15 -12.76
C ASN A 69 -5.53 -4.23 -11.79
N LEU A 70 -5.63 -3.57 -10.63
CA LEU A 70 -4.60 -3.61 -9.61
C LEU A 70 -4.57 -4.98 -8.95
N THR A 71 -3.46 -5.70 -9.08
CA THR A 71 -3.29 -7.06 -8.51
C THR A 71 -2.44 -7.05 -7.25
N TYR A 72 -1.65 -6.01 -7.03
CA TYR A 72 -0.66 -5.95 -5.96
C TYR A 72 -0.65 -4.60 -5.24
N VAL A 73 -0.77 -4.64 -3.91
CA VAL A 73 -0.60 -3.50 -3.02
C VAL A 73 0.35 -3.86 -1.89
N ARG A 74 1.39 -3.04 -1.69
CA ARG A 74 2.25 -3.10 -0.51
C ARG A 74 2.36 -1.73 0.15
N LEU A 75 2.13 -1.69 1.45
CA LEU A 75 2.33 -0.51 2.29
C LEU A 75 3.29 -0.86 3.42
N TRP A 76 4.36 -0.07 3.56
CA TRP A 76 5.32 -0.25 4.65
C TRP A 76 5.70 1.08 5.28
N GLY A 77 5.51 1.24 6.59
CA GLY A 77 6.05 2.38 7.32
C GLY A 77 5.29 3.68 7.05
N CYS A 78 4.00 3.60 6.72
CA CYS A 78 3.11 4.75 6.55
C CYS A 78 2.43 5.08 7.88
N SER A 79 3.14 5.78 8.77
CA SER A 79 2.72 5.98 10.17
C SER A 79 1.42 6.78 10.35
N LYS A 80 1.04 7.66 9.41
CA LYS A 80 -0.19 8.47 9.50
C LYS A 80 -1.39 7.86 8.77
N LEU A 81 -1.22 6.71 8.11
CA LEU A 81 -2.32 6.04 7.43
C LEU A 81 -3.27 5.47 8.49
N LYS A 82 -4.53 5.91 8.46
CA LYS A 82 -5.53 5.53 9.47
C LYS A 82 -6.49 4.44 9.00
N SER A 83 -6.73 4.38 7.69
CA SER A 83 -7.68 3.43 7.11
C SER A 83 -7.26 3.06 5.69
N LEU A 84 -7.69 1.87 5.26
CA LEU A 84 -7.67 1.43 3.87
C LEU A 84 -8.96 1.91 3.16
N PRO A 85 -9.03 1.89 1.81
CA PRO A 85 -10.22 2.33 1.08
C PRO A 85 -11.49 1.55 1.50
N GLU A 86 -12.58 2.26 1.87
CA GLU A 86 -13.83 1.68 2.41
C GLU A 86 -14.51 0.64 1.50
N SER A 87 -14.29 0.74 0.18
CA SER A 87 -14.94 -0.11 -0.82
C SER A 87 -13.92 -0.93 -1.62
N MET A 88 -12.91 -1.52 -0.95
CA MET A 88 -11.85 -2.28 -1.64
C MET A 88 -12.40 -3.35 -2.60
N HIS A 89 -13.43 -4.10 -2.24
CA HIS A 89 -14.05 -5.09 -3.14
C HIS A 89 -14.57 -4.51 -4.47
N SER A 90 -15.02 -3.25 -4.46
CA SER A 90 -15.54 -2.57 -5.66
C SER A 90 -14.47 -1.77 -6.38
N LEU A 91 -13.54 -1.17 -5.64
CA LEU A 91 -12.50 -0.30 -6.17
C LEU A 91 -11.31 -1.08 -6.72
N LEU A 92 -11.00 -2.23 -6.10
CA LEU A 92 -9.86 -3.10 -6.39
C LEU A 92 -10.31 -4.56 -6.62
N PRO A 93 -11.28 -4.83 -7.52
CA PRO A 93 -11.85 -6.16 -7.72
C PRO A 93 -10.84 -7.23 -8.16
N SER A 94 -9.68 -6.86 -8.72
CA SER A 94 -8.64 -7.79 -9.17
C SER A 94 -7.46 -7.92 -8.19
N LEU A 95 -7.56 -7.37 -6.97
CA LEU A 95 -6.47 -7.40 -6.02
C LEU A 95 -6.18 -8.82 -5.53
N GLU A 96 -5.00 -9.34 -5.87
CA GLU A 96 -4.58 -10.70 -5.52
C GLU A 96 -3.71 -10.73 -4.26
N ILE A 97 -2.90 -9.69 -4.04
CA ILE A 97 -1.90 -9.61 -2.97
C ILE A 97 -2.01 -8.26 -2.25
N LEU A 98 -2.20 -8.32 -0.93
CA LEU A 98 -2.19 -7.16 -0.05
C LEU A 98 -1.19 -7.38 1.08
N GLU A 99 -0.20 -6.49 1.18
CA GLU A 99 0.87 -6.57 2.18
C GLU A 99 0.93 -5.27 2.99
N LEU A 100 0.78 -5.38 4.30
CA LEU A 100 0.67 -4.27 5.25
C LEU A 100 1.72 -4.44 6.35
N HIS A 101 2.71 -3.55 6.39
CA HIS A 101 3.85 -3.65 7.30
C HIS A 101 4.07 -2.37 8.10
N SER A 102 4.21 -2.47 9.42
CA SER A 102 4.52 -1.34 10.30
C SER A 102 3.55 -0.15 10.09
N LEU A 103 2.25 -0.41 10.22
CA LEU A 103 1.18 0.58 10.08
C LEU A 103 0.47 0.79 11.43
N PRO A 104 1.02 1.66 12.31
CA PRO A 104 0.59 1.75 13.71
C PRO A 104 -0.82 2.32 13.89
N GLU A 105 -1.28 3.18 12.99
CA GLU A 105 -2.55 3.93 13.11
C GLU A 105 -3.71 3.29 12.32
N VAL A 106 -3.44 2.25 11.52
CA VAL A 106 -4.48 1.56 10.75
C VAL A 106 -5.26 0.65 11.69
N HIS A 107 -6.55 0.93 11.88
CA HIS A 107 -7.35 0.32 12.95
C HIS A 107 -8.54 -0.51 12.44
N SER A 108 -8.75 -0.60 11.13
CA SER A 108 -9.76 -1.50 10.56
C SER A 108 -9.53 -1.77 9.09
N PHE A 109 -9.92 -2.98 8.69
CA PHE A 109 -10.31 -3.22 7.31
C PHE A 109 -11.60 -2.44 7.02
N PRO A 110 -11.81 -2.02 5.77
CA PRO A 110 -13.08 -1.45 5.36
C PRO A 110 -14.26 -2.32 5.82
N ASN A 111 -15.38 -1.70 6.22
CA ASN A 111 -16.62 -2.40 6.58
C ASN A 111 -17.19 -3.24 5.42
N GLY A 112 -16.68 -3.05 4.19
CA GLY A 112 -16.92 -3.90 3.04
C GLY A 112 -15.81 -4.94 2.90
N ALA A 113 -16.20 -6.17 2.61
CA ALA A 113 -15.32 -7.32 2.40
C ALA A 113 -14.03 -7.00 1.60
N LEU A 114 -12.97 -7.75 1.91
CA LEU A 114 -11.80 -7.84 1.04
C LEU A 114 -12.21 -8.29 -0.37
N PRO A 115 -11.48 -7.90 -1.42
CA PRO A 115 -11.73 -8.37 -2.78
C PRO A 115 -11.76 -9.90 -2.84
N SER A 116 -12.70 -10.47 -3.59
CA SER A 116 -12.85 -11.93 -3.73
C SER A 116 -11.67 -12.59 -4.46
N SER A 117 -10.92 -11.80 -5.24
CA SER A 117 -9.67 -12.20 -5.91
C SER A 117 -8.48 -12.30 -4.97
N LEU A 118 -8.58 -11.80 -3.73
CA LEU A 118 -7.47 -11.75 -2.80
C LEU A 118 -7.03 -13.16 -2.40
N SER A 119 -5.81 -13.50 -2.80
CA SER A 119 -5.22 -14.82 -2.62
C SER A 119 -4.16 -14.83 -1.51
N SER A 120 -3.53 -13.67 -1.26
CA SER A 120 -2.50 -13.48 -0.24
C SER A 120 -2.75 -12.19 0.53
N LEU A 121 -2.70 -12.29 1.87
CA LEU A 121 -2.79 -11.18 2.80
C LEU A 121 -1.68 -11.31 3.84
N GLU A 122 -0.80 -10.32 3.90
CA GLU A 122 0.25 -10.24 4.90
C GLU A 122 0.04 -8.99 5.75
N ILE A 123 0.04 -9.18 7.08
CA ILE A 123 -0.08 -8.11 8.07
C ILE A 123 1.03 -8.34 9.08
N VAL A 124 1.93 -7.37 9.21
CA VAL A 124 3.07 -7.43 10.14
C VAL A 124 3.19 -6.10 10.86
N ASP A 125 3.31 -6.13 12.18
CA ASP A 125 3.56 -4.93 12.99
C ASP A 125 2.47 -3.85 12.78
N CYS A 126 1.20 -4.30 12.75
CA CYS A 126 0.03 -3.44 12.57
C CYS A 126 -0.89 -3.56 13.81
N PRO A 127 -0.49 -3.00 14.97
CA PRO A 127 -1.07 -3.33 16.27
C PRO A 127 -2.57 -3.05 16.38
N LEU A 128 -3.09 -2.00 15.72
CA LEU A 128 -4.52 -1.68 15.78
C LEU A 128 -5.37 -2.56 14.85
N LEU A 129 -4.82 -3.00 13.71
CA LEU A 129 -5.45 -4.02 12.85
C LEU A 129 -5.46 -5.38 13.54
N GLU A 130 -4.33 -5.77 14.14
CA GLU A 130 -4.18 -7.04 14.87
C GLU A 130 -5.15 -7.12 16.04
N GLN A 131 -5.29 -6.07 16.85
CA GLN A 131 -6.25 -6.02 17.96
C GLN A 131 -7.70 -6.28 17.54
N ARG A 132 -8.10 -5.79 16.36
CA ARG A 132 -9.48 -5.91 15.84
C ARG A 132 -9.71 -7.19 15.04
N ALA A 133 -8.64 -7.80 14.51
CA ALA A 133 -8.72 -9.12 13.92
C ALA A 133 -9.18 -10.20 14.91
N PHE A 134 -8.92 -9.99 16.20
CA PHE A 134 -9.42 -10.84 17.28
C PHE A 134 -10.86 -10.53 17.73
N SER A 135 -11.51 -9.47 17.24
CA SER A 135 -12.91 -9.14 17.56
C SER A 135 -13.86 -9.58 16.43
N SER A 136 -14.30 -10.84 16.46
CA SER A 136 -15.55 -11.40 15.88
C SER A 136 -15.98 -11.16 14.40
N GLU A 137 -15.39 -10.23 13.66
CA GLU A 137 -15.78 -9.91 12.28
C GLU A 137 -14.88 -10.63 11.26
N ILE A 138 -13.61 -10.86 11.60
CA ILE A 138 -12.67 -11.63 10.76
C ILE A 138 -12.89 -13.15 10.87
N SER A 139 -13.55 -13.63 11.91
CA SER A 139 -13.90 -15.06 12.05
C SER A 139 -14.84 -15.59 10.97
N LYS A 140 -15.41 -14.72 10.12
CA LYS A 140 -16.16 -15.09 8.91
C LYS A 140 -15.37 -14.91 7.60
N CYS A 141 -14.16 -14.36 7.65
CA CYS A 141 -13.31 -14.18 6.49
C CYS A 141 -12.51 -15.47 6.21
N PRO A 142 -12.77 -16.19 5.10
CA PRO A 142 -12.09 -17.45 4.78
C PRO A 142 -10.58 -17.27 4.49
N ILE A 143 -10.15 -16.05 4.19
CA ILE A 143 -8.76 -15.71 3.88
C ILE A 143 -7.93 -15.62 5.18
N CYS A 144 -8.51 -15.07 6.25
CA CYS A 144 -7.84 -14.94 7.54
C CYS A 144 -7.75 -16.25 8.34
N GLN A 145 -8.43 -17.32 7.87
CA GLN A 145 -8.37 -18.67 8.45
C GLN A 145 -7.37 -19.59 7.74
N ARG A 146 -6.75 -19.14 6.64
CA ARG A 146 -5.74 -19.96 5.94
C ARG A 146 -4.39 -19.84 6.66
N PRO A 147 -3.64 -20.95 6.83
CA PRO A 147 -2.28 -20.93 7.40
C PRO A 147 -1.26 -20.14 6.56
N SER A 148 -1.68 -19.54 5.44
CA SER A 148 -0.94 -18.58 4.62
C SER A 148 -0.96 -17.16 5.19
N VAL A 149 -1.79 -16.85 6.19
CA VAL A 149 -1.58 -15.69 7.06
C VAL A 149 -0.34 -16.00 7.87
N THR A 150 0.83 -15.64 7.35
CA THR A 150 2.05 -15.69 8.13
C THR A 150 1.94 -14.63 9.22
N GLU A 151 1.32 -14.98 10.35
CA GLU A 151 1.67 -14.45 11.67
C GLU A 151 3.14 -14.82 11.93
N ARG A 152 4.07 -14.16 11.22
CA ARG A 152 5.50 -14.29 11.49
C ARG A 152 5.75 -13.50 12.77
N ARG A 153 5.53 -14.16 13.91
CA ARG A 153 6.09 -13.76 15.19
C ARG A 153 7.58 -13.46 15.00
N ASN A 154 7.93 -12.19 15.20
CA ASN A 154 9.27 -11.66 15.48
C ASN A 154 10.44 -12.46 14.89
N HIS A 155 10.96 -12.01 13.75
CA HIS A 155 12.38 -12.11 13.47
C HIS A 155 12.92 -10.78 12.91
N PRO A 156 14.14 -10.38 13.33
CA PRO A 156 14.65 -9.04 13.09
C PRO A 156 15.00 -8.84 11.61
N SER A 157 14.56 -7.69 11.09
CA SER A 157 15.13 -6.96 9.95
C SER A 157 15.56 -7.81 8.75
N VAL A 158 14.70 -7.89 7.73
CA VAL A 158 15.21 -8.08 6.37
C VAL A 158 15.88 -6.75 5.98
N PRO A 159 17.20 -6.71 5.75
CA PRO A 159 17.84 -5.48 5.31
C PRO A 159 17.32 -5.11 3.93
N HIS A 160 16.85 -3.86 3.80
CA HIS A 160 16.55 -3.23 2.53
C HIS A 160 17.73 -3.44 1.57
N TYR A 161 17.44 -3.90 0.35
CA TYR A 161 18.39 -3.84 -0.75
C TYR A 161 18.66 -2.36 -1.05
N ASP A 162 19.78 -1.87 -0.54
CA ASP A 162 20.21 -0.49 -0.66
C ASP A 162 20.62 -0.23 -2.12
N ALA A 163 19.67 0.25 -2.93
CA ALA A 163 19.93 0.68 -4.30
C ALA A 163 20.58 2.08 -4.32
N SER A 164 21.64 2.26 -3.54
CA SER A 164 22.49 3.44 -3.52
C SER A 164 23.97 3.07 -3.52
N MET A 165 24.42 2.36 -4.57
CA MET A 165 25.80 2.43 -5.04
C MET A 165 25.84 2.40 -6.57
N ALA A 166 25.62 3.56 -7.18
CA ALA A 166 26.10 3.86 -8.52
C ALA A 166 26.65 5.30 -8.49
N GLY A 167 27.88 5.44 -8.02
CA GLY A 167 28.58 6.73 -7.97
C GLY A 167 30.08 6.55 -7.74
N ARG A 168 30.85 6.89 -8.79
CA ARG A 168 32.32 7.07 -8.89
C ARG A 168 33.22 5.83 -8.92
N MET A 169 33.66 5.51 -10.13
CA MET A 169 35.09 5.27 -10.38
C MET A 169 35.66 6.52 -11.07
N GLN A 170 36.59 7.20 -10.39
CA GLN A 170 37.57 8.07 -11.04
C GLN A 170 38.62 7.16 -11.67
N GLY A 171 38.84 7.29 -12.98
CA GLY A 171 40.03 6.78 -13.65
C GLY A 171 40.91 7.96 -14.05
N HIS A 172 41.96 8.22 -13.27
CA HIS A 172 43.18 8.89 -13.73
C HIS A 172 44.28 7.84 -13.70
N VAL A 173 44.87 7.58 -14.87
CA VAL A 173 46.30 7.29 -15.04
C VAL A 173 46.73 8.03 -16.29
#